data_AF-A0A074ZMH6-F1
#
_entry.id   AF-A0A074ZMH6-F1
#
_cell.length_a   1.000
_cell.length_b   1.000
_cell.length_c   1.000
_cell.angle_alpha   90.00
_cell.angle_beta   90.00
_cell.angle_gamma   90.00
#
_symmetry.space_group_name_H-M   'P 1'
#
loop_
_entity.id
_entity.type
_entity.pdbx_description
1 polymer ?
#
loop_
_entity_poly.entity_id
_entity_poly.type
_entity_poly.pdbx_seq_one_letter_code
_entity_poly.pdbx_strand_id
1 'polypeptide(L)' 'MTSLLRFPNELMLSIFKNLTTIAGLLALSATSHDMRSLFINNASTTVPAVCEHDKLLSAAKALVDTISKIASPPNPYL' A
#
# COMPACT_ATOMS: atom_id res chain seq x y z
N MET A 1 11.67 14.32 14.27
CA MET A 1 11.00 13.71 13.10
C MET A 1 11.81 12.51 12.68
N THR A 2 11.36 11.31 13.03
CA THR A 2 12.06 10.07 12.68
C THR A 2 11.85 9.82 11.19
N SER A 3 12.86 10.14 10.38
CA SER A 3 13.00 9.51 9.06
C SER A 3 12.87 8.02 9.33
N LEU A 4 11.80 7.38 8.85
CA LEU A 4 11.91 5.97 8.47
C LEU A 4 13.24 5.91 7.73
N LEU A 5 14.21 5.18 8.31
CA LEU A 5 15.58 5.13 7.82
C LEU A 5 15.50 5.04 6.31
N ARG A 6 16.28 5.88 5.60
CA ARG A 6 16.27 5.95 4.14
C ARG A 6 16.82 4.64 3.59
N PHE A 7 16.00 3.60 3.65
CA PHE A 7 16.32 2.28 3.18
C PHE A 7 16.44 2.36 1.67
N PRO A 8 17.36 1.59 1.07
CA PRO A 8 17.40 1.47 -0.38
C PRO A 8 16.04 1.07 -0.93
N ASN A 9 15.66 1.61 -2.08
CA ASN A 9 14.38 1.29 -2.73
C ASN A 9 14.19 -0.23 -2.88
N GLU A 10 15.25 -0.98 -3.18
CA GLU A 10 15.19 -2.44 -3.28
C GLU A 10 14.83 -3.14 -1.98
N LEU A 11 15.31 -2.63 -0.84
CA LEU A 11 14.96 -3.18 0.47
C LEU A 11 13.49 -2.89 0.79
N MET A 12 13.01 -1.68 0.49
CA MET A 12 11.61 -1.33 0.69
C MET A 12 10.66 -2.13 -0.21
N LEU A 13 11.07 -2.40 -1.46
CA LEU A 13 10.32 -3.27 -2.36
C LEU A 13 10.30 -4.72 -1.86
N SER A 14 11.41 -5.19 -1.30
CA SER A 14 11.46 -6.50 -0.63
C SER A 14 10.49 -6.56 0.56
N ILE A 15 10.40 -5.48 1.35
CA ILE A 15 9.40 -5.39 2.43
C ILE A 15 7.99 -5.43 1.84
N PHE A 16 7.69 -4.63 0.81
CA PHE A 16 6.36 -4.60 0.18
C PHE A 16 5.89 -5.97 -0.31
N LYS A 17 6.78 -6.74 -0.94
CA LYS A 17 6.47 -8.08 -1.47
C LYS A 17 6.27 -9.14 -0.38
N ASN A 18 6.92 -8.98 0.78
CA ASN A 18 6.79 -9.91 1.90
C ASN A 18 5.62 -9.57 2.84
N LEU A 19 4.85 -8.52 2.54
CA LEU A 19 3.63 -8.25 3.29
C LEU A 19 2.59 -9.33 3.00
N THR A 20 1.94 -9.79 4.06
CA THR A 20 0.93 -10.84 3.98
C THR A 20 -0.47 -10.31 3.67
N THR A 21 -0.66 -8.98 3.67
CA THR A 21 -1.96 -8.36 3.43
C THR A 21 -1.84 -7.10 2.59
N ILE A 22 -2.82 -6.88 1.71
CA ILE A 22 -2.92 -5.63 0.94
C ILE A 22 -3.05 -4.41 1.84
N ALA A 23 -3.76 -4.55 2.97
CA ALA A 23 -3.91 -3.46 3.93
C ALA A 23 -2.56 -2.95 4.46
N GLY A 24 -1.62 -3.87 4.76
CA GLY A 24 -0.27 -3.50 5.17
C GLY A 24 0.50 -2.77 4.07
N LEU A 25 0.35 -3.22 2.82
CA LEU A 25 0.98 -2.58 1.66
C LEU A 25 0.48 -1.15 1.46
N LEU A 26 -0.84 -0.96 1.52
CA LEU A 26 -1.48 0.34 1.38
C LEU A 26 -1.09 1.27 2.53
N ALA A 27 -1.09 0.78 3.78
CA ALA A 27 -0.67 1.55 4.94
C ALA A 27 0.78 2.04 4.81
N LEU A 28 1.71 1.17 4.41
CA LEU A 28 3.11 1.54 4.16
C LEU A 28 3.26 2.55 3.03
N SER A 29 2.54 2.36 1.93
CA SER A 29 2.55 3.29 0.79
C SER A 29 2.03 4.68 1.14
N ALA A 30 1.16 4.79 2.16
CA ALA A 30 0.58 6.04 2.60
C ALA A 30 1.48 6.85 3.54
N THR A 31 2.61 6.29 4.01
CA THR A 31 3.48 6.93 5.02
C THR A 31 4.29 8.11 4.51
N SER A 32 4.61 8.18 3.21
CA SER A 32 5.32 9.30 2.61
C SER A 32 5.10 9.39 1.11
N HIS A 33 5.43 10.54 0.52
CA HIS A 33 5.42 10.70 -0.94
C HIS A 33 6.33 9.69 -1.63
N ASP A 34 7.54 9.47 -1.10
CA ASP A 34 8.51 8.52 -1.66
C ASP A 34 7.98 7.08 -1.63
N MET A 35 7.32 6.67 -0.53
CA MET A 35 6.71 5.34 -0.42
C MET A 35 5.52 5.16 -1.35
N ARG A 36 4.72 6.22 -1.53
CA ARG A 36 3.63 6.23 -2.50
C ARG A 36 4.15 6.09 -3.93
N SER A 37 5.16 6.87 -4.30
CA SER A 37 5.79 6.79 -5.62
C SER A 37 6.42 5.41 -5.85
N LEU A 38 7.11 4.86 -4.85
CA LEU A 38 7.70 3.53 -4.94
C LEU A 38 6.64 2.44 -5.14
N PHE A 39 5.52 2.52 -4.42
CA PHE A 39 4.39 1.62 -4.59
C PHE A 39 3.78 1.74 -6.00
N ILE A 40 3.42 2.94 -6.44
CA ILE A 40 2.77 3.15 -7.75
C ILE A 40 3.67 2.64 -8.89
N ASN A 41 4.97 2.96 -8.86
CA ASN A 41 5.92 2.54 -9.88
C ASN A 41 6.13 1.01 -9.93
N ASN A 42 5.79 0.29 -8.86
CA ASN A 42 6.00 -1.15 -8.74
C ASN A 42 4.72 -1.93 -8.45
N ALA A 43 3.55 -1.31 -8.58
CA ALA A 43 2.26 -1.89 -8.20
C ALA A 43 1.96 -3.19 -8.96
N SER A 44 2.37 -3.25 -10.24
CA SER A 44 2.22 -4.42 -11.11
C SER A 44 2.97 -5.67 -10.61
N THR A 45 3.97 -5.52 -9.74
CA THR A 45 4.74 -6.64 -9.17
C THR A 45 4.48 -6.83 -7.68
N THR A 46 4.20 -5.76 -6.94
CA THR A 46 3.97 -5.80 -5.48
C THR A 46 2.55 -6.22 -5.13
N VAL A 47 1.53 -5.75 -5.86
CA VAL A 47 0.14 -6.12 -5.59
C VAL A 47 -0.10 -7.61 -5.84
N PRO A 48 0.36 -8.22 -6.97
CA PRO A 48 0.20 -9.66 -7.16
C PRO A 48 0.93 -10.50 -6.11
N ALA A 49 2.15 -10.13 -5.74
CA ALA A 49 2.93 -10.86 -4.72
C ALA A 49 2.20 -10.89 -3.36
N VAL A 50 1.61 -9.78 -2.94
CA VAL A 50 0.83 -9.72 -1.69
C VAL A 50 -0.52 -10.45 -1.83
N CYS A 51 -1.14 -10.41 -3.02
CA CYS A 51 -2.35 -11.18 -3.32
C CYS A 51 -2.13 -12.69 -3.38
N GLU A 52 -0.91 -13.18 -3.63
CA GLU A 52 -0.60 -14.62 -3.54
C GLU A 52 -0.62 -15.12 -2.09
N HIS A 53 -0.33 -14.23 -1.14
CA HIS A 53 -0.34 -14.52 0.29
C HIS A 53 -1.72 -14.32 0.95
N ASP A 54 -2.61 -13.57 0.31
CA ASP A 54 -3.96 -13.26 0.80
C ASP A 54 -5.03 -13.96 -0.05
N LYS A 55 -6.25 -14.15 0.48
CA LYS A 55 -7.34 -14.63 -0.38
C LYS A 55 -7.69 -13.50 -1.35
N LEU A 56 -7.58 -13.73 -2.66
CA LEU A 56 -7.86 -12.76 -3.74
C LEU A 56 -9.11 -11.89 -3.50
N LEU A 57 -10.19 -12.49 -3.00
CA LEU A 57 -11.44 -11.78 -2.70
C LEU A 57 -11.30 -10.77 -1.54
N SER A 58 -10.54 -11.12 -0.51
CA SER A 58 -10.22 -10.27 0.64
C SER A 58 -9.31 -9.11 0.22
N ALA A 59 -8.31 -9.42 -0.60
CA ALA A 59 -7.37 -8.45 -1.17
C ALA A 59 -8.09 -7.41 -2.04
N ALA A 60 -8.97 -7.86 -2.94
CA ALA A 60 -9.79 -6.98 -3.78
C ALA A 60 -10.72 -6.08 -2.93
N LYS A 61 -11.37 -6.64 -1.90
CA LYS A 61 -12.20 -5.87 -0.99
C LYS A 61 -11.40 -4.79 -0.24
N ALA A 62 -10.23 -5.14 0.31
CA ALA A 62 -9.38 -4.18 1.01
C ALA A 62 -8.91 -3.04 0.11
N LEU A 63 -8.60 -3.34 -1.17
CA LEU A 63 -8.24 -2.35 -2.16
C LEU A 63 -9.40 -1.39 -2.46
N VAL A 64 -10.59 -1.94 -2.73
CA VAL A 64 -11.80 -1.14 -3.00
C VAL A 64 -12.18 -0.28 -1.80
N ASP A 65 -12.19 -0.85 -0.59
CA ASP A 65 -12.50 -0.12 0.65
C ASP A 65 -11.52 1.05 0.87
N THR A 66 -10.24 0.86 0.54
CA THR A 66 -9.23 1.90 0.66
C THR A 66 -9.41 3.00 -0.39
N ILE A 67 -9.68 2.64 -1.64
CA ILE A 67 -9.98 3.60 -2.70
C ILE A 67 -11.23 4.41 -2.35
N SER A 68 -12.31 3.75 -1.91
CA SER A 68 -13.55 4.41 -1.50
C SER A 68 -13.32 5.39 -0.35
N LYS A 69 -12.49 5.04 0.64
CA LYS A 69 -12.14 5.96 1.74
C LYS A 69 -11.36 7.18 1.26
N ILE A 70 -10.47 7.03 0.29
CA ILE A 70 -9.66 8.13 -0.25
C ILE A 70 -10.46 8.99 -1.23
N ALA A 71 -11.33 8.38 -2.03
CA ALA A 71 -12.15 9.05 -3.05
C ALA A 71 -13.42 9.69 -2.47
N SER A 72 -13.80 9.36 -1.24
CA SER A 72 -14.91 10.03 -0.57
C SER A 72 -14.52 11.48 -0.28
N PRO A 73 -15.27 12.47 -0.79
CA PRO A 73 -15.01 13.87 -0.47
C PRO A 73 -15.16 14.07 1.05
N PRO A 74 -14.38 14.98 1.67
CA PRO A 74 -14.59 15.32 3.07
C PRO A 74 -16.04 15.78 3.22
N ASN A 75 -16.81 15.12 4.09
CA ASN A 75 -18.17 15.52 4.38
C ASN A 75 -18.10 16.90 5.06
N PRO A 76 -18.57 18.00 4.42
CA PRO A 76 -18.44 19.34 4.97
C PRO A 76 -19.46 19.64 6.09
N TYR A 77 -20.15 18.63 6.59
CA TYR A 77 -21.26 18.75 7.56
C TYR A 77 -21.07 17.92 8.85
N LEU A 78 -19.84 17.59 9.23
CA LEU A 78 -19.50 16.99 10.53
C LEU A 78 -18.49 17.85 11.28
#